data_AF-A0A7K2WR54-F1
#
_entry.id   AF-A0A7K2WR54-F1
#
_cell.length_a   1.000
_cell.length_b   1.000
_cell.length_c   1.000
_cell.angle_alpha   90.00
_cell.angle_beta   90.00
_cell.angle_gamma   90.00
#
_symmetry.space_group_name_H-M   'P 1'
#
loop_
_entity.id
_entity.type
_entity.pdbx_description
1 polymer ?
#
loop_
_entity_poly.entity_id
_entity_poly.type
_entity_poly.pdbx_seq_one_letter_code
_entity_poly.pdbx_strand_id
1 'polypeptide(L)'
;AGTGTPPGHRAAPTALLLCLACGAAAVTSVIGLHPVIGAFLAGAACPAGPASLDAAADRVASFSGGLLLPFFFLGFGLSADLGALPFDADTLVVGGALLAVAMLTKILGPGLCARLTGMGRRDALSLGVLLNARGLTELVVLGIGLEAGIIDERVFAILIVITLLTTALTVPLLRLLGHARPAPSAGPPEPVREQATESRAHGVPAVTPPPSTRAGHP
;
A
#
# COMPACT_ATOMS: atom_id res chain seq x y z
N ALA A 1 -9.71 -19.30 30.02
CA ALA A 1 -10.34 -20.32 29.16
C ALA A 1 -10.13 -19.90 27.72
N GLY A 2 -9.31 -20.65 26.97
CA GLY A 2 -8.96 -20.32 25.59
C GLY A 2 -10.13 -20.55 24.65
N THR A 3 -10.58 -19.50 23.97
CA THR A 3 -11.50 -19.60 22.84
C THR A 3 -10.67 -19.90 21.59
N GLY A 4 -10.18 -21.13 21.50
CA GLY A 4 -9.64 -21.70 20.27
C GLY A 4 -10.78 -21.85 19.26
N THR A 5 -11.05 -20.80 18.49
CA THR A 5 -11.91 -20.92 17.31
C THR A 5 -11.28 -21.93 16.35
N PRO A 6 -12.05 -22.93 15.86
CA PRO A 6 -11.51 -23.97 14.99
C PRO A 6 -10.90 -23.34 13.72
N PRO A 7 -9.82 -23.92 13.16
CA PRO A 7 -9.05 -23.33 12.05
C PRO A 7 -9.92 -23.02 10.81
N GLY A 8 -11.03 -23.74 10.60
CA GLY A 8 -11.96 -23.51 9.50
C GLY A 8 -12.69 -22.16 9.52
N HIS A 9 -12.95 -21.57 10.69
CA HIS A 9 -13.68 -20.30 10.79
C HIS A 9 -12.82 -19.08 10.41
N ARG A 10 -11.49 -19.22 10.42
CA ARG A 10 -10.54 -18.13 10.12
C ARG A 10 -10.18 -18.02 8.63
N ALA A 11 -10.42 -19.08 7.86
CA ALA A 11 -10.15 -19.14 6.42
C ALA A 11 -11.34 -18.64 5.58
N ALA A 12 -12.57 -18.83 6.08
CA ALA A 12 -13.79 -18.38 5.43
C ALA A 12 -13.80 -16.90 5.01
N PRO A 13 -13.46 -15.92 5.89
CA PRO A 13 -13.47 -14.50 5.50
C PRO A 13 -12.40 -14.16 4.46
N THR A 14 -11.21 -14.77 4.54
CA THR A 14 -10.13 -14.55 3.57
C THR A 14 -10.50 -15.11 2.20
N ALA A 15 -11.04 -16.32 2.15
CA ALA A 15 -11.52 -16.92 0.91
C ALA A 15 -12.66 -16.08 0.31
N LEU A 16 -13.58 -15.58 1.12
CA LEU A 16 -14.65 -14.69 0.66
C LEU A 16 -14.12 -13.42 0.00
N LEU A 17 -13.17 -12.72 0.64
CA LEU A 17 -12.56 -11.51 0.08
C LEU A 17 -11.85 -11.79 -1.25
N LEU A 18 -11.11 -12.90 -1.35
CA LEU A 18 -10.43 -13.29 -2.58
C LEU A 18 -11.42 -13.68 -3.68
N CYS A 19 -12.46 -14.45 -3.36
CA CYS A 19 -13.52 -14.80 -4.30
C CYS A 19 -14.26 -13.55 -4.80
N LEU A 20 -14.55 -12.61 -3.91
CA LEU A 20 -15.20 -11.34 -4.27
C LEU A 20 -14.30 -10.52 -5.20
N ALA A 21 -13.02 -10.36 -4.87
CA ALA A 21 -12.06 -9.61 -5.68
C ALA A 21 -11.85 -10.25 -7.05
N CYS A 22 -11.59 -11.57 -7.11
CA CYS A 22 -11.40 -12.30 -8.36
C CYS A 22 -12.68 -12.37 -9.19
N GLY A 23 -13.85 -12.54 -8.55
CA GLY A 23 -15.14 -12.54 -9.22
C GLY A 23 -15.46 -11.19 -9.86
N ALA A 24 -15.25 -10.09 -9.14
CA ALA A 24 -15.43 -8.75 -9.68
C ALA A 24 -14.43 -8.45 -10.80
N ALA A 25 -13.17 -8.84 -10.64
CA ALA A 25 -12.15 -8.72 -11.68
C ALA A 25 -12.55 -9.48 -12.96
N ALA A 26 -13.05 -10.72 -12.83
CA ALA A 26 -13.52 -11.52 -13.96
C ALA A 26 -14.72 -10.87 -14.67
N VAL A 27 -15.70 -10.37 -13.92
CA VAL A 27 -16.85 -9.65 -14.49
C VAL A 27 -16.39 -8.41 -15.26
N THR A 28 -15.50 -7.60 -14.68
CA THR A 28 -14.97 -6.43 -15.40
C THR A 28 -14.20 -6.78 -16.67
N SER A 29 -13.45 -7.89 -16.64
CA SER A 29 -12.73 -8.41 -17.82
C SER A 29 -13.70 -8.76 -18.95
N VAL A 30 -14.81 -9.43 -18.64
CA VAL A 30 -15.84 -9.80 -19.64
C VAL A 30 -16.52 -8.58 -20.27
N ILE A 31 -16.64 -7.48 -19.54
CA ILE A 31 -17.22 -6.22 -20.03
C ILE A 31 -16.19 -5.40 -20.85
N GLY A 32 -14.95 -5.89 -20.97
CA GLY A 32 -13.86 -5.20 -21.68
C GLY A 32 -13.17 -4.12 -20.85
N LEU A 33 -13.41 -4.07 -19.54
CA LEU A 33 -12.68 -3.20 -18.62
C LEU A 33 -11.47 -3.93 -18.04
N HIS A 34 -10.48 -3.15 -17.60
CA HIS A 34 -9.29 -3.70 -16.98
C HIS A 34 -9.62 -4.34 -15.61
N PRO A 35 -9.18 -5.59 -15.31
CA PRO A 35 -9.59 -6.34 -14.11
C PRO A 35 -9.30 -5.66 -12.77
N VAL A 36 -8.28 -4.79 -12.71
CA VAL A 36 -7.93 -4.02 -11.51
C VAL A 36 -9.09 -3.14 -11.04
N ILE A 37 -9.91 -2.63 -11.96
CA ILE A 37 -11.08 -1.80 -11.61
C ILE A 37 -12.08 -2.63 -10.82
N GLY A 38 -12.37 -3.87 -11.26
CA GLY A 38 -13.29 -4.76 -10.56
C GLY A 38 -12.79 -5.14 -9.17
N ALA A 39 -11.51 -5.51 -9.05
CA ALA A 39 -10.91 -5.83 -7.76
C ALA A 39 -10.90 -4.62 -6.79
N PHE A 40 -10.60 -3.42 -7.30
CA PHE A 40 -10.65 -2.18 -6.52
C PHE A 40 -12.07 -1.87 -6.03
N LEU A 41 -13.08 -1.96 -6.92
CA LEU A 41 -14.47 -1.72 -6.56
C LEU A 41 -14.99 -2.76 -5.55
N ALA A 42 -14.60 -4.03 -5.68
CA ALA A 42 -14.91 -5.05 -4.69
C ALA A 42 -14.33 -4.71 -3.31
N GLY A 43 -13.09 -4.23 -3.25
CA GLY A 43 -12.47 -3.76 -2.00
C GLY A 43 -13.15 -2.51 -1.44
N ALA A 44 -13.44 -1.51 -2.29
CA ALA A 44 -14.06 -0.25 -1.89
C ALA A 44 -15.51 -0.42 -1.42
N ALA A 45 -16.24 -1.37 -2.01
CA ALA A 45 -17.60 -1.73 -1.61
C ALA A 45 -17.63 -2.64 -0.38
N CYS A 46 -16.49 -3.21 0.03
CA CYS A 46 -16.42 -4.06 1.21
C CYS A 46 -16.68 -3.22 2.46
N PRO A 47 -17.76 -3.49 3.22
CA PRO A 47 -18.06 -2.69 4.40
C PRO A 47 -17.04 -2.96 5.51
N ALA A 48 -16.83 -1.95 6.35
CA ALA A 48 -16.17 -2.16 7.64
C ALA A 48 -16.99 -3.19 8.43
N GLY A 49 -16.33 -4.26 8.88
CA GLY A 49 -17.01 -5.46 9.35
C GLY A 49 -16.51 -5.95 10.71
N PRO A 50 -16.84 -7.20 11.07
CA PRO A 50 -16.29 -7.84 12.26
C PRO A 50 -14.77 -7.91 12.18
N ALA A 51 -14.08 -7.95 13.33
CA ALA A 51 -12.62 -8.06 13.41
C ALA A 51 -12.02 -9.24 12.61
N SER A 52 -12.83 -10.26 12.27
CA SER A 52 -12.43 -11.36 11.40
C SER A 52 -12.26 -10.97 9.92
N LEU A 53 -13.03 -9.99 9.41
CA LEU A 53 -12.87 -9.43 8.07
C LEU A 53 -11.65 -8.52 8.00
N ASP A 54 -11.42 -7.68 9.01
CA ASP A 54 -10.23 -6.83 9.08
C ASP A 54 -8.96 -7.69 9.14
N ALA A 55 -8.93 -8.71 10.02
CA ALA A 55 -7.83 -9.65 10.10
C ALA A 55 -7.65 -10.50 8.82
N ALA A 56 -8.68 -10.62 7.98
CA ALA A 56 -8.57 -11.26 6.68
C ALA A 56 -7.99 -10.30 5.63
N ALA A 57 -8.43 -9.05 5.62
CA ALA A 57 -7.88 -7.99 4.77
C ALA A 57 -6.39 -7.77 5.07
N ASP A 58 -6.00 -7.71 6.35
CA ASP A 58 -4.60 -7.58 6.77
C ASP A 58 -3.74 -8.76 6.30
N ARG A 59 -4.29 -9.99 6.34
CA ARG A 59 -3.60 -11.17 5.81
C ARG A 59 -3.39 -11.09 4.30
N VAL A 60 -4.42 -10.67 3.55
CA VAL A 60 -4.30 -10.46 2.11
C VAL A 60 -3.29 -9.35 1.81
N ALA A 61 -3.31 -8.24 2.55
CA ALA A 61 -2.39 -7.13 2.40
C ALA A 61 -0.94 -7.53 2.73
N SER A 62 -0.73 -8.26 3.82
CA SER A 62 0.59 -8.77 4.22
C SER A 62 1.15 -9.76 3.20
N PHE A 63 0.32 -10.68 2.70
CA PHE A 63 0.71 -11.61 1.64
C PHE A 63 1.03 -10.89 0.34
N SER A 64 0.17 -9.93 -0.06
CA SER A 64 0.36 -9.16 -1.29
C SER A 64 1.62 -8.29 -1.21
N GLY A 65 1.83 -7.59 -0.09
CA GLY A 65 3.00 -6.73 0.11
C GLY A 65 4.30 -7.51 0.31
N GLY A 66 4.24 -8.68 0.96
CA GLY A 66 5.41 -9.50 1.25
C GLY A 66 5.86 -10.39 0.08
N LEU A 67 4.92 -10.83 -0.77
CA LEU A 67 5.21 -11.78 -1.85
C LEU A 67 4.82 -11.25 -3.23
N LEU A 68 3.55 -10.88 -3.44
CA LEU A 68 3.08 -10.53 -4.79
C LEU A 68 3.75 -9.26 -5.34
N LEU A 69 3.94 -8.26 -4.49
CA LEU A 69 4.51 -6.98 -4.89
C LEU A 69 6.00 -7.10 -5.32
N PRO A 70 6.89 -7.77 -4.56
CA PRO A 70 8.25 -8.07 -5.04
C PRO A 70 8.28 -8.85 -6.35
N PHE A 71 7.46 -9.89 -6.49
CA PHE A 71 7.41 -10.70 -7.71
C PHE A 71 6.88 -9.92 -8.92
N PHE A 72 5.90 -9.04 -8.71
CA PHE A 72 5.40 -8.14 -9.73
C PHE A 72 6.52 -7.23 -10.24
N PHE A 73 7.25 -6.56 -9.33
CA PHE A 73 8.36 -5.68 -9.72
C PHE A 73 9.52 -6.45 -10.35
N LEU A 74 9.77 -7.68 -9.92
CA LEU A 74 10.77 -8.54 -10.54
C LEU A 74 10.40 -8.88 -11.99
N GLY A 75 9.16 -9.29 -12.24
CA GLY A 75 8.68 -9.58 -13.60
C GLY A 75 8.74 -8.36 -14.52
N PHE A 76 8.32 -7.20 -14.02
CA PHE A 76 8.43 -5.93 -14.73
C PHE A 76 9.89 -5.53 -15.01
N GLY A 77 10.78 -5.71 -14.04
CA GLY A 77 12.20 -5.39 -14.19
C GLY A 77 12.91 -6.31 -15.18
N LEU A 78 12.59 -7.61 -15.18
CA LEU A 78 13.16 -8.59 -16.12
C LEU A 78 12.69 -8.38 -17.56
N SER A 79 11.48 -7.84 -17.75
CA SER A 79 10.94 -7.52 -19.08
C SER A 79 11.52 -6.23 -19.66
N ALA A 80 12.19 -5.41 -18.85
CA ALA A 80 12.78 -4.15 -19.31
C ALA A 80 14.21 -4.39 -19.84
N ASP A 81 14.37 -4.41 -21.17
CA ASP A 81 15.70 -4.42 -21.77
C ASP A 81 16.31 -3.01 -21.76
N LEU A 82 17.15 -2.75 -20.77
CA LEU A 82 17.90 -1.49 -20.65
C LEU A 82 19.06 -1.40 -21.65
N GLY A 83 19.47 -2.51 -22.26
CA GLY A 83 20.49 -2.54 -23.31
C GLY A 83 20.00 -1.96 -24.64
N ALA A 84 18.68 -1.91 -24.85
CA ALA A 84 18.05 -1.34 -26.03
C ALA A 84 17.94 0.20 -26.02
N LEU A 85 18.46 0.87 -24.97
CA LEU A 85 18.44 2.33 -24.84
C LEU A 85 19.65 2.96 -25.54
N PRO A 86 19.49 3.62 -26.70
CA PRO A 86 20.58 4.42 -27.25
C PRO A 86 20.76 5.68 -26.42
N PHE A 87 21.92 5.79 -25.78
CA PHE A 87 22.35 6.95 -25.00
C PHE A 87 22.99 8.02 -25.89
N ASP A 88 22.37 8.33 -27.02
CA ASP A 88 22.85 9.38 -27.92
C ASP A 88 22.51 10.76 -27.35
N ALA A 89 23.42 11.73 -27.51
CA ALA A 89 23.29 13.07 -26.94
C ALA A 89 22.00 13.79 -27.36
N ASP A 90 21.57 13.62 -28.62
CA ASP A 90 20.34 14.23 -29.14
C ASP A 90 19.08 13.63 -28.50
N THR A 91 19.07 12.30 -28.32
CA THR A 91 17.97 11.58 -27.64
C THR A 91 17.85 12.01 -26.18
N LEU A 92 18.98 12.24 -25.51
CA LEU A 92 19.01 12.72 -24.12
C LEU A 92 18.50 14.15 -23.98
N VAL A 93 18.85 15.05 -24.91
CA VAL A 93 18.40 16.45 -24.89
C VAL A 93 16.89 16.53 -25.16
N VAL A 94 16.41 15.86 -26.21
CA VAL A 94 14.98 15.87 -26.55
C VAL A 94 14.15 15.15 -25.48
N GLY A 95 14.63 14.00 -25.00
CA GLY A 95 13.98 13.24 -23.92
C GLY A 95 13.95 14.02 -22.61
N GLY A 96 15.04 14.71 -22.25
CA GLY A 96 15.11 15.57 -21.08
C GLY A 96 14.14 16.76 -21.15
N ALA A 97 14.04 17.40 -22.32
CA ALA A 97 13.10 18.49 -22.55
C ALA A 97 11.63 18.01 -22.45
N LEU A 98 11.30 16.88 -23.10
CA LEU A 98 9.96 16.28 -23.00
C LEU A 98 9.62 15.89 -21.56
N LEU A 99 10.58 15.31 -20.83
CA LEU A 99 10.40 14.93 -19.44
C LEU A 99 10.15 16.18 -18.58
N ALA A 100 10.94 17.24 -18.75
CA ALA A 100 10.77 18.48 -18.02
C ALA A 100 9.38 19.09 -18.26
N VAL A 101 8.95 19.17 -19.52
CA VAL A 101 7.61 19.65 -19.88
C VAL A 101 6.53 18.74 -19.28
N ALA A 102 6.64 17.43 -19.43
CA ALA A 102 5.68 16.46 -18.89
C ALA A 102 5.56 16.56 -17.36
N MET A 103 6.69 16.72 -16.65
CA MET A 103 6.69 16.93 -15.20
C MET A 103 6.04 18.27 -14.83
N LEU A 104 6.39 19.36 -15.52
CA LEU A 104 5.81 20.67 -15.25
C LEU A 104 4.29 20.65 -15.45
N THR A 105 3.82 20.11 -16.57
CA THR A 105 2.39 20.04 -16.88
C THR A 105 1.65 19.16 -15.88
N LYS A 106 2.19 17.97 -15.55
CA LYS A 106 1.55 17.06 -14.57
C LYS A 106 1.50 17.63 -13.16
N ILE A 107 2.45 18.47 -12.76
CA ILE A 107 2.46 19.06 -11.41
C ILE A 107 1.64 20.36 -11.39
N LEU A 108 1.86 21.24 -12.36
CA LEU A 108 1.22 22.56 -12.40
C LEU A 108 -0.26 22.48 -12.76
N GLY A 109 -0.69 21.55 -13.62
CA GLY A 109 -2.10 21.40 -14.00
C GLY A 109 -3.01 21.15 -12.79
N PRO A 110 -2.87 20.02 -12.09
CA PRO A 110 -3.66 19.74 -10.89
C PRO A 110 -3.36 20.71 -9.74
N GLY A 111 -2.12 21.18 -9.61
CA GLY A 111 -1.78 22.19 -8.62
C GLY A 111 -2.53 23.51 -8.86
N LEU A 112 -2.70 23.94 -10.11
CA LEU A 112 -3.48 25.12 -10.44
C LEU A 112 -4.97 24.88 -10.18
N CYS A 113 -5.51 23.73 -10.56
CA CYS A 113 -6.90 23.37 -10.23
C CYS A 113 -7.15 23.41 -8.71
N ALA A 114 -6.25 22.85 -7.90
CA ALA A 114 -6.36 22.89 -6.45
C ALA A 114 -6.27 24.31 -5.88
N ARG A 115 -5.49 25.20 -6.51
CA ARG A 115 -5.46 26.63 -6.16
C ARG A 115 -6.79 27.31 -6.44
N LEU A 116 -7.41 26.99 -7.58
CA LEU A 116 -8.71 27.53 -7.95
C LEU A 116 -9.82 27.08 -6.99
N THR A 117 -9.67 25.93 -6.33
CA THR A 117 -10.58 25.46 -5.27
C THR A 117 -10.24 26.00 -3.88
N GLY A 118 -9.33 26.97 -3.77
CA GLY A 118 -9.00 27.65 -2.50
C GLY A 118 -7.86 27.04 -1.68
N MET A 119 -7.12 26.05 -2.22
CA MET A 119 -6.02 25.40 -1.50
C MET A 119 -4.78 26.32 -1.38
N GLY A 120 -4.04 26.17 -0.27
CA GLY A 120 -2.77 26.87 -0.04
C GLY A 120 -1.73 26.57 -1.13
N ARG A 121 -0.82 27.51 -1.41
CA ARG A 121 0.22 27.34 -2.48
C ARG A 121 1.05 26.09 -2.29
N ARG A 122 1.46 25.79 -1.06
CA ARG A 122 2.29 24.62 -0.73
C ARG A 122 1.49 23.33 -0.90
N ASP A 123 0.30 23.27 -0.34
CA ASP A 123 -0.54 22.07 -0.39
C ASP A 123 -0.99 21.75 -1.82
N ALA A 124 -1.30 22.77 -2.62
CA ALA A 124 -1.65 22.60 -4.03
C ALA A 124 -0.48 22.06 -4.86
N LEU A 125 0.74 22.57 -4.63
CA LEU A 125 1.94 22.04 -5.27
C LEU A 125 2.23 20.62 -4.78
N SER A 126 2.05 20.32 -3.49
CA SER A 126 2.21 18.97 -2.94
C SER A 126 1.22 17.99 -3.56
N LEU A 127 -0.03 18.40 -3.78
CA LEU A 127 -1.02 17.60 -4.49
C LEU A 127 -0.58 17.34 -5.94
N GLY A 128 -0.10 18.36 -6.64
CA GLY A 128 0.43 18.20 -8.00
C GLY A 128 1.61 17.22 -8.07
N VAL A 129 2.51 17.28 -7.08
CA VAL A 129 3.62 16.33 -6.94
C VAL A 129 3.13 14.91 -6.64
N LEU A 130 2.16 14.75 -5.74
CA LEU A 130 1.55 13.47 -5.41
C LEU A 130 0.85 12.83 -6.62
N LEU A 131 0.18 13.63 -7.45
CA LEU A 131 -0.50 13.15 -8.65
C LEU A 131 0.47 12.80 -9.80
N ASN A 132 1.73 13.22 -9.70
CA ASN A 132 2.79 12.78 -10.60
C ASN A 132 3.41 11.45 -10.17
N ALA A 133 3.16 10.99 -8.94
CA ALA A 133 3.61 9.68 -8.49
C ALA A 133 2.99 8.59 -9.38
N ARG A 134 3.84 7.85 -10.09
CA ARG A 134 3.40 6.78 -10.97
C ARG A 134 3.36 5.48 -10.19
N GLY A 135 2.27 4.74 -10.35
CA GLY A 135 1.96 3.57 -9.54
C GLY A 135 2.09 2.26 -10.30
N LEU A 136 1.60 1.20 -9.66
CA LEU A 136 1.50 -0.14 -10.25
C LEU A 136 0.64 -0.16 -11.51
N THR A 137 -0.45 0.59 -11.51
CA THR A 137 -1.40 0.66 -12.63
C THR A 137 -0.74 1.09 -13.93
N GLU A 138 0.20 2.04 -13.86
CA GLU A 138 0.91 2.52 -15.05
C GLU A 138 1.87 1.47 -15.61
N LEU A 139 2.58 0.74 -14.74
CA LEU A 139 3.39 -0.39 -15.17
C LEU A 139 2.53 -1.45 -15.84
N VAL A 140 1.38 -1.81 -15.25
CA VAL A 140 0.44 -2.77 -15.85
C VAL A 140 -0.03 -2.33 -17.24
N VAL A 141 -0.45 -1.08 -17.39
CA VAL A 141 -0.88 -0.53 -18.69
C VAL A 141 0.26 -0.56 -19.70
N LEU A 142 1.47 -0.26 -19.27
CA LEU A 142 2.66 -0.29 -20.12
C LEU A 142 2.97 -1.72 -20.60
N GLY A 143 2.86 -2.71 -19.71
CA GLY A 143 2.99 -4.13 -20.08
C GLY A 143 1.97 -4.55 -21.13
N ILE A 144 0.70 -4.20 -20.93
CA ILE A 144 -0.35 -4.47 -21.92
C ILE A 144 -0.07 -3.78 -23.26
N GLY A 145 0.44 -2.55 -23.24
CA GLY A 145 0.80 -1.82 -24.45
C GLY A 145 1.89 -2.52 -25.26
N LEU A 146 2.89 -3.09 -24.59
CA LEU A 146 3.95 -3.88 -25.23
C LEU A 146 3.40 -5.19 -25.81
N GLU A 147 2.61 -5.93 -25.03
CA GLU A 147 1.98 -7.19 -25.47
C GLU A 147 1.02 -6.99 -26.66
N ALA A 148 0.31 -5.86 -26.68
CA ALA A 148 -0.56 -5.46 -27.79
C ALA A 148 0.20 -4.94 -29.02
N GLY A 149 1.52 -4.78 -28.94
CA GLY A 149 2.35 -4.22 -30.01
C GLY A 149 2.11 -2.72 -30.26
N ILE A 150 1.49 -2.01 -29.32
CA ILE A 150 1.24 -0.56 -29.41
C ILE A 150 2.53 0.23 -29.21
N ILE A 151 3.42 -0.29 -28.37
CA ILE A 151 4.75 0.24 -28.11
C ILE A 151 5.79 -0.86 -28.35
N ASP A 152 6.96 -0.47 -28.84
CA ASP A 152 8.11 -1.37 -28.97
C ASP A 152 8.89 -1.50 -27.66
N GLU A 153 9.81 -2.47 -27.60
CA GLU A 153 10.64 -2.75 -26.42
C GLU A 153 11.49 -1.55 -25.99
N ARG A 154 11.94 -0.72 -26.94
CA ARG A 154 12.74 0.48 -26.65
C ARG A 154 11.88 1.53 -25.95
N VAL A 155 10.69 1.82 -26.46
CA VAL A 155 9.74 2.76 -25.84
C VAL A 155 9.29 2.26 -24.48
N PHE A 156 9.05 0.95 -24.34
CA PHE A 156 8.74 0.31 -23.07
C PHE A 156 9.84 0.55 -22.02
N ALA A 157 11.11 0.27 -22.36
CA ALA A 157 12.24 0.50 -21.46
C ALA A 157 12.39 1.97 -21.05
N ILE A 158 12.26 2.91 -21.99
CA ILE A 158 12.30 4.36 -21.72
C ILE A 158 11.20 4.76 -20.73
N LEU A 159 9.96 4.30 -20.97
CA LEU A 159 8.80 4.65 -20.15
C LEU A 159 8.89 4.05 -18.74
N ILE A 160 9.46 2.85 -18.58
CA ILE A 160 9.78 2.29 -17.25
C ILE A 160 10.79 3.16 -16.51
N VAL A 161 11.90 3.52 -17.15
CA VAL A 161 12.96 4.33 -16.52
C VAL A 161 12.41 5.69 -16.08
N ILE A 162 11.68 6.38 -16.97
CA ILE A 162 11.03 7.66 -16.64
C ILE A 162 10.04 7.48 -15.48
N THR A 163 9.29 6.38 -15.47
CA THR A 163 8.28 6.09 -14.46
C THR A 163 8.89 5.87 -13.08
N LEU A 164 9.94 5.06 -13.00
CA LEU A 164 10.68 4.82 -11.78
C LEU A 164 11.38 6.09 -11.28
N LEU A 165 12.04 6.83 -12.18
CA LEU A 165 12.75 8.05 -11.83
C LEU A 165 11.80 9.12 -11.28
N THR A 166 10.68 9.35 -11.96
CA THR A 166 9.66 10.32 -11.52
C THR A 166 9.09 9.97 -10.14
N THR A 167 8.83 8.68 -9.92
CA THR A 167 8.31 8.19 -8.63
C THR A 167 9.35 8.32 -7.52
N ALA A 168 10.61 7.99 -7.81
CA ALA A 168 11.71 8.19 -6.88
C ALA A 168 11.92 9.67 -6.52
N LEU A 169 11.71 10.59 -7.48
CA LEU A 169 11.80 12.04 -7.28
C LEU A 169 10.59 12.64 -6.55
N THR A 170 9.45 11.95 -6.50
CA THR A 170 8.25 12.44 -5.81
C THR A 170 8.50 12.67 -4.32
N VAL A 171 9.10 11.70 -3.63
CA VAL A 171 9.39 11.78 -2.19
C VAL A 171 10.32 12.95 -1.82
N PRO A 172 11.51 13.14 -2.46
CA PRO A 172 12.37 14.28 -2.15
C PRO A 172 11.70 15.61 -2.52
N LEU A 173 10.91 15.67 -3.59
CA LEU A 173 10.20 16.88 -3.98
C LEU A 173 9.14 17.27 -2.93
N LEU A 174 8.42 16.29 -2.36
CA LEU A 174 7.51 16.54 -1.23
C LEU A 174 8.25 17.01 0.02
N ARG A 175 9.43 16.46 0.31
CA ARG A 175 10.28 16.92 1.43
C ARG A 175 10.71 18.38 1.27
N LEU A 176 11.09 18.79 0.05
CA LEU A 176 11.43 20.19 -0.27
C LEU A 176 10.25 21.14 -0.06
N LEU A 177 9.02 20.67 -0.26
CA LEU A 177 7.78 21.43 0.01
C LEU A 177 7.40 21.46 1.50
N GLY A 178 8.26 20.95 2.40
CA GLY A 178 8.02 20.92 3.84
C GLY A 178 7.18 19.74 4.32
N HIS A 179 6.86 18.80 3.44
CA HIS A 179 6.10 17.58 3.76
C HIS A 179 7.07 16.43 4.07
N ALA A 180 7.89 16.60 5.12
CA ALA A 180 8.69 15.51 5.64
C ALA A 180 7.76 14.50 6.33
N ARG A 181 7.74 13.24 5.86
CA ARG A 181 7.27 12.14 6.72
C ARG A 181 8.06 12.24 8.04
N PRO A 182 7.42 12.16 9.22
CA PRO A 182 8.13 11.78 10.43
C PRO A 182 8.96 10.54 10.08
N ALA A 183 10.25 10.55 10.38
CA ALA A 183 11.04 9.33 10.29
C ALA A 183 10.22 8.23 10.99
N PRO A 184 10.10 7.00 10.42
CA PRO A 184 9.67 5.88 11.23
C PRO A 184 10.55 5.96 12.46
N SER A 185 9.96 6.26 13.61
CA SER A 185 10.68 6.23 14.85
C SER A 185 11.13 4.78 14.94
N ALA A 186 12.40 4.54 14.62
CA ALA A 186 13.16 3.48 15.23
C ALA A 186 13.17 3.82 16.72
N GLY A 187 12.01 3.69 17.37
CA GLY A 187 11.97 3.45 18.78
C GLY A 187 12.87 2.22 18.98
N PRO A 188 13.72 2.21 20.01
CA PRO A 188 14.34 0.97 20.45
C PRO A 188 13.24 -0.11 20.43
N PRO A 189 13.50 -1.34 19.92
CA PRO A 189 12.50 -2.39 19.88
C PRO A 189 11.77 -2.35 21.21
N GLU A 190 10.48 -2.00 21.19
CA GLU A 190 9.71 -1.87 22.40
C GLU A 190 9.91 -3.20 23.11
N PRO A 191 10.59 -3.24 24.28
CA PRO A 191 10.85 -4.50 24.93
C PRO A 191 9.47 -5.07 25.14
N VAL A 192 9.21 -6.23 24.54
CA VAL A 192 8.00 -7.02 24.73
C VAL A 192 7.82 -7.06 26.23
N ARG A 193 6.91 -6.22 26.73
CA ARG A 193 6.72 -6.04 28.15
C ARG A 193 6.16 -7.37 28.59
N GLU A 194 7.04 -8.15 29.20
CA GLU A 194 6.79 -9.39 29.90
C GLU A 194 5.95 -9.08 31.16
N GLN A 195 4.80 -8.42 30.97
CA GLN A 195 3.84 -8.07 32.01
C GLN A 195 2.78 -9.17 32.22
N ALA A 196 2.97 -10.34 31.60
CA ALA A 196 2.17 -11.54 31.82
C ALA A 196 2.79 -12.54 32.81
N THR A 197 4.07 -12.39 33.20
CA THR A 197 4.75 -13.37 34.07
C THR A 197 4.93 -12.88 35.52
N GLU A 198 4.92 -11.57 35.78
CA GLU A 198 5.15 -11.03 37.15
C GLU A 198 3.88 -10.77 37.98
N SER A 199 2.69 -10.69 37.35
CA SER A 199 1.41 -10.55 38.10
C SER A 199 0.95 -11.85 38.79
N ARG A 200 1.73 -12.93 38.74
CA ARG A 200 1.51 -14.16 39.53
C ARG A 200 2.40 -14.28 40.77
N ALA A 201 3.25 -13.29 41.05
CA ALA A 201 4.17 -13.31 42.20
C ALA A 201 3.88 -12.27 43.29
N HIS A 202 2.84 -11.43 43.17
CA HIS A 202 2.44 -10.50 44.23
C HIS A 202 0.93 -10.43 44.42
N GLY A 203 0.46 -10.96 45.56
CA GLY A 203 -0.72 -10.44 46.27
C GLY A 203 -2.06 -11.11 46.00
N VAL A 204 -2.21 -12.38 46.39
CA VAL A 204 -3.52 -12.88 46.84
C VAL A 204 -3.88 -12.13 48.12
N PRO A 205 -5.03 -11.42 48.22
CA PRO A 205 -5.45 -10.89 49.51
C PRO A 205 -5.82 -12.06 50.42
N ALA A 206 -5.19 -12.10 51.59
CA ALA A 206 -5.53 -13.04 52.65
C ALA A 206 -7.02 -12.91 52.98
N VAL A 207 -7.79 -13.96 52.72
CA VAL A 207 -9.15 -14.12 53.24
C VAL A 207 -9.02 -14.32 54.75
N THR A 208 -9.34 -13.28 55.51
CA THR A 208 -9.45 -13.36 56.98
C THR A 208 -10.63 -14.28 57.32
N PRO A 209 -10.44 -15.38 58.07
CA PRO A 209 -11.58 -16.17 58.54
C PRO A 209 -12.37 -15.39 59.60
N PRO A 210 -13.70 -15.60 59.71
CA PRO A 210 -14.53 -14.91 60.70
C PRO A 210 -14.15 -15.31 62.14
N PRO A 211 -14.32 -14.42 63.13
CA PRO A 211 -13.98 -14.72 64.52
C PRO A 211 -14.91 -15.81 65.08
N SER A 212 -14.30 -16.84 65.66
CA SER A 212 -15.01 -17.87 66.42
C SER A 212 -15.63 -17.26 67.68
N THR A 213 -16.95 -17.20 67.74
CA THR A 213 -17.71 -16.98 68.96
C THR A 213 -17.45 -18.14 69.92
N ARG A 214 -16.57 -17.95 70.91
CA ARG A 214 -16.52 -18.80 72.10
C ARG A 214 -17.75 -18.48 72.95
N ALA A 215 -18.79 -19.28 72.80
CA ALA A 215 -19.81 -19.42 73.83
C ALA A 215 -19.18 -20.18 75.01
N GLY A 216 -18.85 -19.46 76.09
CA GLY A 216 -18.57 -20.03 77.39
C GLY A 216 -19.81 -19.91 78.26
N HIS A 217 -20.46 -21.03 78.52
CA HIS A 217 -21.51 -21.20 79.53
C HIS A 217 -20.86 -21.97 80.70
N PRO A 218 -21.00 -21.54 81.97
CA PRO A 218 -21.24 -22.45 83.07
C PRO A 218 -22.73 -22.82 83.15
#